data_AF-A0A7W0VZH4-F1
#
_entry.id   AF-A0A7W0VZH4-F1
#
_cell.length_a   1.000
_cell.length_b   1.000
_cell.length_c   1.000
_cell.angle_alpha   90.00
_cell.angle_beta   90.00
_cell.angle_gamma   90.00
#
_symmetry.space_group_name_H-M   'P 1'
#
loop_
_entity.id
_entity.type
_entity.pdbx_description
1 polymer ?
#
loop_
_entity_poly.entity_id
_entity_poly.type
_entity_poly.pdbx_seq_one_letter_code
_entity_poly.pdbx_strand_id
1 'polypeptide(L)' 'MSEPVVYDVVVVGSGPGGYVAAIRAAQLGLKTACIERENLGGICLNWGCIPTKALLRSAEMLDHFQHAKDFGIKVGS' A
#
# COMPACT_ATOMS: atom_id res chain seq x y z
N MET A 1 30.54 15.02 -17.66
CA MET A 1 29.24 15.45 -17.10
C MET A 1 28.18 14.74 -17.93
N SER A 2 27.36 13.88 -17.33
CA SER A 2 26.32 13.14 -18.05
C SER A 2 25.24 14.10 -18.54
N GLU A 3 24.74 13.91 -19.76
CA GLU A 3 23.64 14.69 -20.31
C GLU A 3 22.39 14.62 -19.40
N PRO A 4 21.62 15.73 -19.27
CA PRO A 4 20.40 15.72 -18.49
C PRO A 4 19.36 14.80 -19.13
N VAL A 5 18.85 13.85 -18.33
CA VAL A 5 17.77 12.96 -18.78
C VAL A 5 16.47 13.74 -18.77
N VAL A 6 15.93 14.02 -19.97
CA VAL A 6 14.62 14.67 -20.13
C VAL A 6 13.50 13.66 -19.85
N TYR A 7 12.52 14.05 -19.05
CA TYR A 7 11.29 13.29 -18.77
C TYR A 7 10.09 14.18 -19.09
N ASP A 8 9.00 13.57 -19.56
CA ASP A 8 7.75 14.27 -19.83
C ASP A 8 6.96 14.51 -18.54
N VAL A 9 7.05 13.58 -17.59
CA VAL A 9 6.37 13.64 -16.30
C VAL A 9 7.33 13.19 -15.19
N VAL A 10 7.42 13.98 -14.12
CA VAL A 10 8.13 13.60 -12.89
C VAL A 10 7.15 13.64 -11.74
N VAL A 11 6.96 12.50 -11.07
CA VAL A 11 6.11 12.37 -9.89
C VAL A 11 6.99 12.30 -8.65
N VAL A 12 6.80 13.25 -7.73
CA VAL A 12 7.51 13.28 -6.45
C VAL A 12 6.62 12.70 -5.37
N GLY A 13 7.07 11.60 -4.77
CA GLY A 13 6.32 10.78 -3.82
C GLY A 13 5.60 9.62 -4.52
N SER A 14 5.82 8.42 -4.01
CA SER A 14 5.23 7.17 -4.51
C SER A 14 4.10 6.67 -3.62
N GLY A 15 3.33 7.58 -3.02
CA GLY A 15 2.09 7.21 -2.32
C GLY A 15 1.03 6.64 -3.26
N PRO A 16 -0.16 6.25 -2.74
CA PRO A 16 -1.23 5.67 -3.55
C PRO A 16 -1.68 6.56 -4.72
N GLY A 17 -1.62 7.88 -4.60
CA GLY A 17 -1.85 8.77 -5.74
C GLY A 17 -0.63 8.85 -6.69
N GLY A 18 0.57 8.89 -6.12
CA GLY A 18 1.82 9.13 -6.85
C GLY A 18 2.20 7.98 -7.78
N TYR A 19 2.30 6.75 -7.26
CA TYR A 19 2.67 5.62 -8.12
C TYR A 19 1.58 5.34 -9.17
N VAL A 20 0.29 5.55 -8.85
CA VAL A 20 -0.81 5.37 -9.82
C VAL A 20 -0.70 6.39 -10.94
N ALA A 21 -0.46 7.67 -10.61
CA ALA A 21 -0.25 8.71 -11.61
C ALA A 21 0.97 8.42 -12.49
N ALA A 22 2.09 7.98 -11.89
CA ALA A 22 3.30 7.65 -12.62
C ALA A 22 3.10 6.45 -13.57
N ILE A 23 2.45 5.38 -13.09
CA ILE A 23 2.11 4.21 -13.91
C ILE A 23 1.19 4.63 -15.06
N ARG A 24 0.17 5.44 -14.77
CA ARG A 24 -0.78 5.87 -15.81
C ARG A 24 -0.12 6.74 -16.86
N ALA A 25 0.76 7.66 -16.47
CA ALA A 25 1.53 8.48 -17.40
C ALA A 25 2.43 7.62 -18.30
N ALA A 26 3.12 6.63 -17.73
CA ALA A 26 3.94 5.69 -18.49
C ALA A 26 3.11 4.85 -19.49
N GLN A 27 1.92 4.38 -19.08
CA GLN A 27 0.99 3.66 -19.96
C GLN A 27 0.48 4.50 -21.14
N LEU A 28 0.44 5.83 -20.99
CA LEU A 28 0.08 6.76 -22.07
C LEU A 28 1.26 7.08 -22.99
N GLY A 29 2.42 6.43 -22.81
CA GLY A 29 3.62 6.60 -23.64
C GLY A 29 4.53 7.74 -23.20
N LEU A 30 4.26 8.39 -22.07
CA LEU A 30 5.08 9.48 -21.54
C LEU A 30 6.31 8.91 -20.83
N LYS A 31 7.50 9.46 -21.12
CA LYS A 31 8.73 9.12 -20.41
C LYS A 31 8.63 9.67 -18.98
N THR A 32 8.29 8.79 -18.05
CA THR A 32 7.90 9.16 -16.69
C THR A 32 8.96 8.76 -15.67
N ALA A 33 9.26 9.64 -14.71
CA ALA A 33 10.03 9.31 -13.51
C ALA A 33 9.14 9.37 -12.26
N CYS A 34 9.32 8.44 -11.32
CA CYS A 34 8.73 8.51 -9.99
C CYS A 34 9.88 8.51 -8.97
N ILE A 35 9.88 9.50 -8.08
CA ILE A 35 10.94 9.71 -7.10
C ILE A 35 10.36 9.51 -5.71
N GLU A 36 10.92 8.57 -4.97
CA GLU A 36 10.59 8.30 -3.58
C GLU A 36 11.88 8.32 -2.75
N ARG A 37 11.79 8.89 -1.54
CA ARG A 37 12.92 8.94 -0.61
C ARG A 37 13.11 7.61 0.11
N GLU A 38 12.01 6.98 0.51
CA GLU A 38 12.00 5.77 1.34
C GLU A 38 11.30 4.61 0.62
N ASN A 39 10.22 4.09 1.20
CA ASN A 39 9.52 2.91 0.70
C ASN A 39 8.45 3.27 -0.32
N LEU A 40 8.41 2.51 -1.42
CA LEU A 40 7.34 2.60 -2.40
C LEU A 40 5.97 2.32 -1.77
N GLY A 41 4.93 3.00 -2.27
CA GLY A 41 3.55 2.85 -1.77
C GLY A 41 3.17 3.85 -0.68
N GLY A 42 4.13 4.62 -0.17
CA GLY A 42 3.93 5.68 0.82
C GLY A 42 3.24 5.19 2.10
N ILE A 43 2.52 6.09 2.78
CA ILE A 43 1.92 5.81 4.09
C ILE A 43 0.88 4.69 4.01
N CYS A 44 -0.03 4.73 3.03
CA CYS A 44 -1.15 3.79 2.95
C CYS A 44 -0.68 2.32 2.97
N LEU A 45 0.34 2.00 2.18
CA LEU A 45 0.88 0.65 2.09
C LEU A 45 1.76 0.28 3.29
N ASN A 46 2.64 1.19 3.72
CA ASN A 46 3.71 0.83 4.67
C ASN A 46 3.34 1.08 6.14
N TRP A 47 2.55 2.12 6.43
CA TRP A 47 2.37 2.62 7.80
C TRP A 47 0.93 3.05 8.13
N GLY A 48 -0.02 2.75 7.23
CA GLY A 48 -1.40 3.22 7.33
C GLY A 48 -2.38 2.09 7.09
N CYS A 49 -3.25 2.28 6.10
CA CYS A 49 -4.41 1.43 5.87
C CYS A 49 -4.09 -0.07 5.84
N ILE A 50 -3.05 -0.48 5.11
CA ILE A 50 -2.73 -1.90 4.92
C ILE A 50 -2.29 -2.59 6.23
N PRO A 51 -1.24 -2.12 6.95
CA PRO A 51 -0.84 -2.76 8.21
C PRO A 51 -1.93 -2.66 9.27
N THR A 52 -2.66 -1.54 9.37
CA THR A 52 -3.76 -1.41 10.34
C THR A 52 -4.87 -2.41 10.07
N LYS A 53 -5.25 -2.65 8.80
CA LYS A 53 -6.29 -3.63 8.46
C LYS A 53 -5.84 -5.06 8.66
N ALA A 54 -4.57 -5.38 8.43
CA ALA A 54 -4.01 -6.70 8.75
C ALA A 54 -4.13 -7.00 10.25
N LEU A 55 -3.72 -6.05 11.10
CA LEU A 55 -3.83 -6.20 12.56
C LEU A 55 -5.29 -6.26 13.03
N LEU A 56 -6.16 -5.42 12.48
CA LEU A 56 -7.58 -5.41 12.81
C LEU A 56 -8.21 -6.77 12.52
N ARG A 57 -7.87 -7.40 11.39
CA ARG A 57 -8.40 -8.72 11.05
C ARG A 57 -7.98 -9.80 12.03
N SER A 58 -6.73 -9.77 12.50
CA SER A 58 -6.27 -10.68 13.55
C SER A 58 -7.03 -10.47 14.86
N ALA A 59 -7.30 -9.22 15.23
CA ALA A 59 -8.09 -8.90 16.42
C ALA A 59 -9.54 -9.38 16.28
N GLU A 60 -10.19 -9.16 15.12
CA GLU A 60 -11.52 -9.68 14.82
C GLU A 60 -11.58 -11.21 14.91
N MET A 61 -10.55 -11.92 14.44
CA MET A 61 -10.49 -13.37 14.57
C MET A 61 -10.43 -13.81 16.03
N LEU A 62 -9.62 -13.14 16.86
CA LEU A 62 -9.56 -13.42 18.29
C LEU A 62 -10.92 -13.18 18.96
N ASP A 63 -11.57 -12.08 18.64
CA ASP A 63 -12.90 -11.75 19.15
C ASP A 63 -13.94 -12.80 18.76
N HIS A 64 -13.92 -13.27 17.50
CA HIS A 64 -14.77 -14.37 17.05
C HIS A 64 -14.48 -15.68 17.79
N PHE A 65 -13.20 -15.98 18.08
CA PHE A 65 -12.85 -17.18 18.87
C PHE A 65 -13.33 -17.08 20.31
N GLN A 66 -13.32 -15.88 20.91
CA GLN A 66 -13.85 -15.67 22.26
C GLN A 66 -15.37 -15.90 22.31
N HIS A 67 -16.09 -15.49 21.28
CA HIS A 67 -17.55 -15.66 21.15
C HIS A 67 -17.96 -16.95 20.42
N ALA A 68 -17.03 -17.86 20.12
CA ALA A 68 -17.30 -19.09 19.37
C ALA A 68 -18.36 -19.99 20.01
N LYS A 69 -18.50 -19.93 21.34
CA LYS A 69 -19.52 -20.68 22.10
C LYS A 69 -20.94 -20.27 21.74
N ASP A 70 -21.17 -19.01 21.40
CA ASP A 70 -22.50 -18.51 21.01
C ASP A 70 -22.97 -19.12 19.69
N PHE A 71 -22.01 -19.59 18.89
CA PHE A 71 -22.24 -20.33 17.65
C PHE A 71 -22.20 -21.86 17.84
N GLY A 72 -22.12 -22.35 19.07
CA GLY A 72 -22.01 -23.78 19.38
C GLY A 72 -20.64 -24.39 19.04
N ILE A 73 -19.64 -23.56 18.76
CA ILE A 73 -18.28 -24.01 18.37
C ILE A 73 -17.40 -24.10 19.62
N LYS A 74 -16.71 -25.24 19.79
CA LYS A 74 -15.69 -25.41 20.83
C LYS A 74 -14.31 -25.15 20.24
N VAL A 75 -13.61 -24.14 20.77
CA VAL A 75 -12.22 -23.86 20.42
C VAL A 75 -11.33 -24.78 21.25
N GLY A 76 -10.48 -25.57 20.60
CA GLY A 76 -9.52 -26.45 21.26
C GLY A 76 -8.34 -25.66 21.83
N SER A 77 -7.83 -26.11 22.97
CA SER A 77 -6.57 -25.64 23.56
C SER A 77 -5.36 -26.18 22.80
#